data_AF-A0A7X3MSI1-F1
#
_entry.id   AF-A0A7X3MSI1-F1
#
_cell.length_a   1.000
_cell.length_b   1.000
_cell.length_c   1.000
_cell.angle_alpha   90.00
_cell.angle_beta   90.00
_cell.angle_gamma   90.00
#
_symmetry.space_group_name_H-M   'P 1'
#
loop_
_entity.id
_entity.type
_entity.pdbx_description
1 polymer ?
#
loop_
_entity_poly.entity_id
_entity_poly.type
_entity_poly.pdbx_seq_one_letter_code
_entity_poly.pdbx_strand_id
1 'polypeptide(L)' 'MTREIADRLLESLRPTRHLLTRTLADIPIGSPEYRQVDRVVQEIDGLAKILIGDESHYYQSVHSMPVPDIGHGGE' A
#
# COMPACT_ATOMS: atom_id res chain seq x y z
N MET A 1 23.74 3.16 1.15
CA MET A 1 22.55 3.39 0.30
C MET A 1 21.93 4.71 0.73
N THR A 2 21.61 5.61 -0.19
CA THR A 2 21.03 6.93 0.15
C THR A 2 19.50 6.84 0.16
N ARG A 3 18.86 7.64 1.04
CA ARG A 3 17.39 7.70 1.18
C ARG A 3 16.68 7.95 -0.15
N GLU A 4 17.25 8.80 -1.00
CA GLU A 4 16.72 9.12 -2.32
C GLU A 4 16.63 7.90 -3.26
N ILE A 5 17.58 6.95 -3.14
CA ILE A 5 17.55 5.70 -3.92
C ILE A 5 16.47 4.75 -3.36
N ALA A 6 16.31 4.70 -2.04
CA ALA A 6 15.26 3.93 -1.39
C ALA A 6 13.86 4.43 -1.80
N ASP A 7 13.64 5.76 -1.77
CA ASP A 7 12.37 6.37 -2.18
C ASP A 7 12.04 6.06 -3.64
N ARG A 8 12.99 6.22 -4.58
CA ARG A 8 12.76 5.88 -6.00
C ARG A 8 12.46 4.41 -6.21
N LEU A 9 13.15 3.52 -5.50
CA LEU A 9 12.90 2.08 -5.59
C LEU A 9 11.48 1.74 -5.12
N LEU A 10 11.03 2.31 -4.00
CA LEU A 10 9.71 2.06 -3.46
C LEU A 10 8.59 2.70 -4.29
N GLU A 11 8.86 3.86 -4.90
CA GLU A 11 7.96 4.47 -5.87
C GLU A 11 7.76 3.56 -7.09
N SER A 12 8.84 2.95 -7.61
CA SER A 12 8.75 1.99 -8.71
C SER A 12 8.01 0.70 -8.37
N LEU A 13 8.03 0.28 -7.09
CA LEU A 13 7.35 -0.94 -6.62
C LEU A 13 5.87 -0.70 -6.29
N ARG A 14 5.45 0.56 -6.11
CA ARG A 14 4.06 0.94 -5.82
C ARG A 14 3.03 0.44 -6.84
N PRO A 15 3.20 0.59 -8.16
CA PRO A 15 2.25 0.03 -9.12
C PRO A 15 2.18 -1.49 -9.05
N THR A 16 3.32 -2.17 -8.84
CA THR A 16 3.37 -3.63 -8.71
C THR A 16 2.62 -4.11 -7.48
N ARG A 17 2.85 -3.49 -6.32
CA ARG A 17 2.11 -3.81 -5.09
C ARG A 17 0.61 -3.62 -5.29
N HIS A 18 0.20 -2.50 -5.87
CA HIS A 18 -1.22 -2.23 -6.14
C HIS A 18 -1.86 -3.30 -7.03
N LEU A 19 -1.17 -3.70 -8.10
CA LEU A 19 -1.64 -4.77 -8.98
C LEU A 19 -1.78 -6.09 -8.23
N LEU A 20 -0.76 -6.50 -7.45
CA LEU A 20 -0.79 -7.75 -6.70
C LEU A 20 -1.88 -7.76 -5.63
N THR A 21 -2.08 -6.66 -4.89
CA THR A 21 -3.18 -6.53 -3.91
C THR A 21 -4.54 -6.64 -4.60
N ARG A 22 -4.70 -6.06 -5.79
CA ARG A 22 -5.92 -6.22 -6.59
C ARG A 22 -6.11 -7.68 -7.02
N THR A 23 -5.05 -8.32 -7.51
CA THR A 23 -5.08 -9.73 -7.90
C THR A 23 -5.47 -10.65 -6.74
N LEU A 24 -5.05 -10.35 -5.51
CA LEU A 24 -5.49 -11.10 -4.32
C LEU A 24 -7.01 -11.07 -4.11
N ALA A 25 -7.70 -9.99 -4.50
CA ALA A 25 -9.15 -9.89 -4.39
C ALA A 25 -9.88 -10.81 -5.38
N ASP A 26 -9.22 -11.18 -6.49
CA ASP A 26 -9.77 -12.06 -7.53
C ASP A 26 -9.44 -13.55 -7.30
N ILE A 27 -8.55 -13.87 -6.35
CA ILE A 27 -8.10 -15.24 -6.07
C ILE A 27 -8.80 -15.79 -4.81
N PRO A 28 -9.27 -17.06 -4.82
CA PRO A 28 -9.85 -17.68 -3.62
C PRO A 28 -8.84 -17.71 -2.45
N ILE A 29 -9.29 -17.17 -1.31
CA ILE A 29 -8.49 -17.12 -0.07
C ILE A 29 -8.10 -18.55 0.34
N GLY A 30 -6.80 -18.73 0.61
CA GLY A 30 -6.24 -20.02 1.04
C GLY A 30 -5.76 -20.92 -0.10
N SER A 31 -5.96 -20.53 -1.36
CA SER A 31 -5.35 -21.21 -2.51
C SER A 31 -3.82 -21.05 -2.50
N PRO A 32 -3.07 -21.97 -3.15
CA PRO A 32 -1.63 -21.84 -3.25
C PRO A 32 -1.21 -20.58 -4.03
N GLU A 33 -2.00 -20.14 -5.01
CA GLU A 33 -1.79 -18.89 -5.75
C GLU A 33 -1.97 -17.68 -4.84
N TYR A 34 -3.03 -17.68 -4.01
CA TYR A 34 -3.28 -16.61 -3.04
C TYR A 34 -2.08 -16.45 -2.11
N ARG A 35 -1.58 -17.55 -1.53
CA ARG A 35 -0.42 -17.52 -0.62
C ARG A 35 0.85 -17.04 -1.30
N GLN A 36 1.05 -17.39 -2.57
CA GLN A 36 2.23 -16.93 -3.32
C GLN A 36 2.16 -15.43 -3.57
N VAL A 37 1.01 -14.92 -4.03
CA VAL A 37 0.84 -13.49 -4.29
C VAL A 37 0.90 -12.69 -2.98
N ASP A 38 0.27 -13.18 -1.91
CA ASP A 38 0.29 -12.56 -0.57
C ASP A 38 1.73 -12.45 -0.04
N ARG A 39 2.52 -13.52 -0.18
CA ARG A 39 3.93 -13.50 0.19
C ARG A 39 4.71 -12.43 -0.57
N VAL A 40 4.51 -12.28 -1.87
CA VAL A 40 5.22 -11.25 -2.66
C VAL A 40 4.84 -9.85 -2.19
N VAL A 41 3.56 -9.59 -1.90
CA VAL A 41 3.12 -8.31 -1.34
C VAL A 41 3.82 -8.04 0.00
N GLN A 42 3.84 -9.02 0.90
CA GLN A 42 4.51 -8.88 2.20
C GLN A 42 6.01 -8.64 2.08
N GLU A 43 6.70 -9.27 1.13
CA GLU A 43 8.13 -9.01 0.88
C GLU A 43 8.37 -7.57 0.38
N ILE A 44 7.48 -7.03 -0.46
CA ILE A 44 7.57 -5.63 -0.92
C ILE A 44 7.37 -4.66 0.27
N ASP A 45 6.37 -4.92 1.12
CA ASP A 45 6.16 -4.14 2.34
C ASP A 45 7.34 -4.28 3.33
N GLY A 46 7.93 -5.48 3.43
CA GLY A 46 9.14 -5.74 4.24
C GLY A 46 10.36 -4.98 3.72
N LEU A 47 10.55 -4.90 2.40
CA LEU A 47 11.60 -4.08 1.79
C LEU A 47 11.41 -2.60 2.11
N ALA A 48 10.18 -2.09 2.10
CA ALA A 48 9.91 -0.70 2.51
C ALA A 48 10.34 -0.45 3.96
N LYS A 49 10.01 -1.38 4.87
CA LYS A 49 10.39 -1.30 6.28
C LYS A 49 11.91 -1.32 6.49
N ILE A 50 12.63 -2.14 5.74
CA ILE A 50 14.10 -2.23 5.81
C ILE A 50 14.76 -0.95 5.27
N LEU A 51 14.25 -0.43 4.16
CA LEU A 51 14.90 0.64 3.41
C LEU A 51 14.67 2.04 4.00
N ILE A 52 13.51 2.29 4.59
CA ILE A 52 13.16 3.61 5.15
C ILE A 52 13.03 3.58 6.68
N GLY A 53 13.04 2.39 7.31
CA GLY A 53 12.83 2.24 8.75
C GLY A 53 11.41 2.59 9.20
N ASP A 54 10.48 2.73 8.27
CA ASP A 54 9.21 3.41 8.50
C ASP A 54 8.02 2.51 8.12
N GLU A 55 7.24 2.12 9.14
CA GLU A 55 6.03 1.30 9.02
C GLU A 55 4.80 2.14 8.59
N SER A 56 4.89 3.48 8.60
CA SER A 56 3.74 4.38 8.64
C SER A 56 3.53 5.20 7.37
N HIS A 57 4.59 5.50 6.62
CA HIS A 57 4.52 6.44 5.50
C HIS A 57 4.18 5.84 4.12
N TYR A 58 4.19 4.51 3.96
CA TYR A 58 3.82 3.91 2.68
C TYR A 58 2.30 3.87 2.44
N TYR A 59 1.51 3.94 3.51
CA TYR A 59 0.05 3.79 3.48
C TYR A 59 -0.72 5.12 3.33
N GLN A 60 -0.06 6.28 3.45
CA GLN A 60 -0.78 7.54 3.63
C GLN A 60 -0.53 8.56 2.50
N SER A 61 -1.20 8.36 1.38
CA SER A 61 -1.65 9.48 0.51
C SER A 61 -2.61 8.98 -0.58
N VAL A 62 -3.87 8.73 -0.22
CA VAL A 62 -4.99 8.78 -1.18
C VAL A 62 -6.34 9.23 -0.60
N HIS A 63 -6.54 9.37 0.72
CA HIS A 63 -7.85 9.72 1.28
C HIS A 63 -7.83 10.81 2.36
N SER A 64 -7.29 11.98 2.04
CA SER A 64 -7.71 13.22 2.69
C SER A 64 -8.45 14.09 1.68
N MET A 65 -9.62 13.61 1.23
CA MET A 65 -10.64 14.53 0.76
C MET A 65 -11.32 15.12 2.01
N PRO A 66 -11.25 16.44 2.25
CA PRO A 66 -12.07 17.04 3.28
C PRO A 66 -13.52 16.89 2.85
N VAL A 67 -14.31 16.17 3.65
CA VAL A 67 -15.76 16.13 3.51
C VAL A 67 -16.27 17.56 3.71
N PRO A 68 -17.03 18.15 2.76
CA PRO A 68 -17.64 19.45 3.00
C PRO A 68 -18.72 19.28 4.07
N ASP A 69 -18.60 20.07 5.14
CA ASP A 69 -19.61 20.21 6.20
C ASP A 69 -20.92 20.70 5.56
N ILE A 70 -21.88 19.78 5.38
CA ILE A 70 -23.24 20.12 4.96
C ILE A 70 -23.99 20.53 6.22
N GLY A 71 -24.28 21.82 6.31
CA GLY A 71 -24.87 22.48 7.46
C GLY A 71 -26.14 21.82 7.98
N HIS A 72 -26.30 21.90 9.30
CA HIS A 72 -27.52 21.53 9.99
C HIS A 72 -28.20 22.80 10.52
N GLY A 73 -29.33 23.16 9.90
CA GLY A 73 -30.30 24.10 10.44
C GLY A 73 -31.45 23.34 11.11
N GLY A 74 -32.09 24.02 12.08
CA GLY A 74 -33.20 23.52 12.91
C GLY A 74 -32.66 23.11 14.27
N GLU A 75 -32.97 23.77 15.38
CA GLU A 75 -34.23 24.41 15.82
C GLU A 75 -33.96 25.48 16.89
#